data_AF-X1D781-F1
#
_entry.id   AF-X1D781-F1
#
_cell.length_a   1.000
_cell.length_b   1.000
_cell.length_c   1.000
_cell.angle_alpha   90.00
_cell.angle_beta   90.00
_cell.angle_gamma   90.00
#
_symmetry.space_group_name_H-M   'P 1'
#
loop_
_entity.id
_entity.type
_entity.pdbx_description
1 polymer ?
#
loop_
_entity_poly.entity_id
_entity_poly.type
_entity_poly.pdbx_seq_one_letter_code
_entity_poly.pdbx_strand_id
1 'polypeptide(L)'
;MIKEETGTCIVWGGMHTTMVGGVENEPYVDIAVKGEGEAWVTGDAVTDMDAFQPDWSLIETKRYGLTIYLITSRGCVHRCGFCYNPVVWKGRWKAHSVDKVLEIVRTYP
;
A
#
# COMPACT_ATOMS: atom_id res chain seq x y z
N MET A 1 -10.82 -22.82 3.16
CA MET A 1 -10.27 -21.45 3.29
C MET A 1 -8.75 -21.51 3.22
N ILE A 2 -8.05 -20.51 2.67
CA ILE A 2 -6.57 -20.54 2.49
C ILE A 2 -5.84 -21.01 3.77
N LYS A 3 -6.21 -20.48 4.93
CA LYS A 3 -5.62 -20.83 6.23
C LYS A 3 -5.84 -22.30 6.62
N GLU A 4 -7.05 -22.82 6.42
CA GLU A 4 -7.40 -24.22 6.74
C GLU A 4 -6.66 -25.20 5.82
N GLU A 5 -6.51 -24.83 4.54
CA GLU A 5 -5.90 -25.70 3.52
C GLU A 5 -4.37 -25.70 3.58
N THR A 6 -3.75 -24.59 4.00
CA THR A 6 -2.30 -24.42 3.92
C THR A 6 -1.61 -24.30 5.27
N GLY A 7 -2.34 -24.01 6.35
CA GLY A 7 -1.76 -23.65 7.65
C GLY A 7 -0.91 -22.37 7.64
N THR A 8 -0.94 -21.59 6.55
CA THR A 8 -0.13 -20.39 6.39
C THR A 8 -0.66 -19.25 7.26
N CYS A 9 0.26 -18.49 7.87
CA CYS A 9 -0.05 -17.25 8.58
C CYS A 9 -0.66 -16.23 7.61
N ILE A 10 -1.87 -15.76 7.91
CA ILE A 10 -2.57 -14.76 7.09
C ILE A 10 -2.35 -13.36 7.67
N VAL A 11 -1.61 -12.54 6.92
CA VAL A 11 -1.43 -11.11 7.20
C VAL A 11 -2.37 -10.31 6.32
N TRP A 12 -3.19 -9.44 6.93
CA TRP A 12 -4.14 -8.59 6.21
C TRP A 12 -3.89 -7.11 6.52
N GLY A 13 -3.75 -6.29 5.48
CA GLY A 13 -3.55 -4.85 5.63
C GLY A 13 -4.43 -4.01 4.70
N GLY A 14 -3.98 -2.79 4.45
CA GLY A 14 -4.63 -1.88 3.52
C GLY A 14 -5.78 -1.10 4.16
N MET A 15 -6.67 -0.58 3.30
CA MET A 15 -7.54 0.51 3.74
C MET A 15 -8.63 0.08 4.71
N HIS A 16 -9.18 -1.11 4.49
CA HIS A 16 -10.22 -1.65 5.35
C HIS A 16 -9.70 -1.82 6.80
N THR A 17 -8.52 -2.41 6.98
CA THR A 17 -7.87 -2.53 8.30
C THR A 17 -7.58 -1.18 8.93
N THR A 18 -7.09 -0.23 8.14
CA THR A 18 -6.61 1.05 8.67
C THR A 18 -7.75 2.01 9.06
N MET A 19 -8.85 2.04 8.29
CA MET A 19 -9.95 2.98 8.50
C MET A 19 -11.17 2.39 9.18
N VAL A 20 -11.51 1.14 8.84
CA VAL A 20 -12.77 0.51 9.29
C VAL A 20 -12.50 -0.40 10.50
N GLY A 21 -11.40 -1.15 10.48
CA GLY A 21 -11.12 -2.18 11.48
C GLY A 21 -12.04 -3.39 11.32
N GLY A 22 -12.17 -4.22 12.36
CA GLY A 22 -13.04 -5.38 12.38
C GLY A 22 -12.40 -6.66 11.82
N VAL A 23 -11.49 -6.53 10.84
CA VAL A 23 -10.76 -7.68 10.24
C VAL A 23 -9.93 -8.45 11.25
N GLU A 24 -9.46 -7.79 12.30
CA GLU A 24 -8.72 -8.42 13.40
C GLU A 24 -9.57 -9.40 14.22
N ASN A 25 -10.90 -9.37 14.08
CA ASN A 25 -11.80 -10.30 14.75
C ASN A 25 -12.13 -11.52 13.86
N GLU A 26 -11.72 -11.51 12.59
CA GLU A 26 -12.00 -12.61 11.68
C GLU A 26 -11.11 -13.82 12.02
N PRO A 27 -11.66 -15.02 12.20
CA PRO A 27 -10.89 -16.19 12.66
C PRO A 27 -9.80 -16.64 11.67
N TYR A 28 -9.92 -16.23 10.41
CA TYR A 28 -8.97 -16.54 9.34
C TYR A 28 -7.91 -15.46 9.13
N VAL A 29 -7.85 -14.40 9.93
CA VAL A 29 -6.79 -13.38 9.91
C VAL A 29 -5.92 -13.55 11.16
N ASP A 30 -4.61 -13.74 10.98
CA ASP A 30 -3.66 -13.88 12.11
C ASP A 30 -3.10 -12.52 12.54
N ILE A 31 -2.81 -11.66 11.57
CA ILE A 31 -2.20 -10.35 11.81
C ILE A 31 -2.91 -9.30 10.97
N ALA A 32 -3.43 -8.26 11.63
CA ALA A 32 -4.03 -7.09 10.99
C ALA A 32 -3.04 -5.91 11.01
N VAL A 33 -2.60 -5.45 9.85
CA VAL A 33 -1.64 -4.34 9.71
C VAL A 33 -2.38 -3.02 9.45
N LYS A 34 -2.27 -2.07 10.40
CA LYS A 34 -2.78 -0.70 10.25
C LYS A 34 -1.67 0.23 9.74
N GLY A 35 -2.00 1.04 8.74
CA GLY A 35 -1.06 1.96 8.11
C GLY A 35 -0.34 1.32 6.92
N GLU A 36 0.90 1.72 6.71
CA GLU A 36 1.70 1.30 5.55
C GLU A 36 2.30 -0.08 5.77
N GLY A 37 2.03 -0.99 4.83
CA GLY A 37 2.53 -2.36 4.89
C GLY A 37 4.04 -2.43 4.80
N GLU A 38 4.66 -1.55 4.01
CA GLU A 38 6.10 -1.49 3.87
C GLU A 38 6.78 -1.18 5.20
N ALA A 39 6.22 -0.26 6.00
CA ALA A 39 6.76 0.06 7.32
C ALA A 39 6.68 -1.12 8.30
N TRP A 40 5.64 -1.95 8.18
CA TRP A 40 5.53 -3.16 8.99
C TRP A 40 6.54 -4.23 8.56
N VAL A 41 6.73 -4.40 7.24
CA VAL A 41 7.69 -5.37 6.68
C VAL A 41 9.13 -4.98 6.99
N THR A 42 9.49 -3.70 6.87
CA THR A 42 10.87 -3.24 7.08
C THR A 42 11.17 -2.91 8.54
N GLY A 43 10.15 -2.57 9.33
CA GLY A 43 10.30 -2.02 10.69
C GLY A 43 10.56 -0.51 10.71
N ASP A 44 10.71 0.13 9.55
CA ASP A 44 11.06 1.55 9.41
C ASP A 44 9.91 2.38 8.87
N ALA A 45 9.80 3.64 9.31
CA ALA A 45 8.83 4.55 8.73
C ALA A 45 9.13 4.82 7.24
N VAL A 46 8.12 4.71 6.38
CA VAL A 46 8.21 5.06 4.95
C VAL A 46 8.32 6.59 4.82
N THR A 47 9.55 7.08 4.85
CA THR A 47 9.89 8.52 4.75
C THR A 47 10.39 8.89 3.37
N ASP A 48 11.20 8.02 2.77
CA ASP A 48 11.63 8.11 1.37
C ASP A 48 10.72 7.24 0.51
N MET A 49 10.04 7.85 -0.46
CA MET A 49 9.21 7.11 -1.41
C MET A 49 10.07 6.38 -2.45
N ASP A 50 11.26 6.89 -2.80
CA ASP A 50 12.09 6.31 -3.88
C ASP A 50 12.61 4.92 -3.57
N ALA A 51 12.66 4.56 -2.29
CA ALA A 51 13.01 3.24 -1.80
C ALA A 51 11.95 2.16 -2.09
N PHE A 52 10.73 2.53 -2.52
CA PHE A 52 9.61 1.60 -2.66
C PHE A 52 9.01 1.62 -4.06
N GLN A 53 9.03 0.47 -4.73
CA GLN A 53 8.30 0.22 -5.97
C GLN A 53 7.79 -1.22 -6.00
N PRO A 54 6.66 -1.47 -6.69
CA PRO A 54 6.26 -2.83 -7.00
C PRO A 54 7.35 -3.54 -7.81
N ASP A 55 7.64 -4.79 -7.47
CA ASP A 55 8.45 -5.65 -8.32
C ASP A 55 7.59 -6.12 -9.50
N TRP A 56 7.67 -5.40 -10.61
CA TRP A 56 6.90 -5.71 -11.82
C TRP A 56 7.29 -7.05 -12.46
N SER A 57 8.43 -7.65 -12.09
CA SER A 57 8.79 -8.98 -12.58
C SER A 57 7.86 -10.09 -12.06
N LEU A 58 7.17 -9.84 -10.95
CA LEU A 58 6.23 -10.77 -10.31
C LEU A 58 4.80 -10.67 -10.85
N ILE A 59 4.50 -9.67 -11.69
CA ILE A 59 3.14 -9.34 -12.11
C ILE A 59 3.02 -9.46 -13.62
N GLU A 60 2.14 -10.35 -14.09
CA GLU A 60 1.80 -10.43 -15.52
C GLU A 60 0.83 -9.31 -15.90
N THR A 61 1.39 -8.14 -16.24
CA THR A 61 0.68 -6.89 -16.44
C THR A 61 -0.41 -6.93 -17.52
N LYS A 62 -0.20 -7.74 -18.58
CA LYS A 62 -1.17 -7.95 -19.66
C LYS A 62 -2.52 -8.49 -19.17
N ARG A 63 -2.57 -9.14 -18.00
CA ARG A 63 -3.83 -9.65 -17.40
C ARG A 63 -4.72 -8.55 -16.84
N TYR A 64 -4.17 -7.37 -16.54
CA TYR A 64 -4.85 -6.31 -15.79
C TYR A 64 -5.26 -5.10 -16.65
N GLY A 65 -5.07 -5.17 -17.98
CA GLY A 65 -5.49 -4.12 -18.92
C GLY A 65 -4.73 -2.80 -18.75
N LEU A 66 -5.34 -1.69 -19.22
CA LEU A 66 -4.74 -0.34 -19.19
C LEU A 66 -4.61 0.28 -17.79
N THR A 67 -5.02 -0.41 -16.73
CA THR A 67 -5.16 0.15 -15.38
C THR A 67 -4.10 -0.43 -14.44
N ILE A 68 -2.84 -0.32 -14.83
CA ILE A 68 -1.74 -0.45 -13.87
C ILE A 68 -1.60 0.93 -13.22
N TYR A 69 -1.40 0.98 -11.91
CA TYR A 69 -1.33 2.24 -11.17
C TYR A 69 0.11 2.71 -11.02
N LEU A 70 0.40 3.92 -11.50
CA LEU A 70 1.59 4.68 -11.13
C LEU A 70 1.28 5.52 -9.88
N ILE A 71 2.04 5.30 -8.81
CA ILE A 71 1.97 6.13 -7.60
C ILE A 71 3.20 7.05 -7.61
N THR A 72 3.00 8.34 -7.85
CA THR A 72 4.07 9.35 -7.77
C THR A 72 4.20 9.94 -6.37
N SER A 73 3.14 9.87 -5.57
CA SER A 73 3.09 10.39 -4.20
C SER A 73 2.01 9.72 -3.36
N ARG A 74 2.11 9.84 -2.03
CA ARG A 74 1.13 9.36 -1.06
C ARG A 74 0.76 10.46 -0.07
N GLY A 75 -0.50 10.45 0.36
CA GLY A 75 -1.05 11.41 1.31
C GLY A 75 -1.48 12.74 0.71
N CYS A 76 -1.99 13.64 1.56
CA CYS A 76 -2.47 14.97 1.18
C CYS A 76 -2.52 15.88 2.41
N VAL A 77 -2.11 17.14 2.25
CA VAL A 77 -2.06 18.14 3.34
C VAL A 77 -3.40 18.85 3.56
N HIS A 78 -4.34 18.73 2.61
CA HIS A 78 -5.67 19.33 2.73
C HIS A 78 -6.52 18.61 3.78
N ARG A 79 -7.54 19.30 4.30
CA ARG A 79 -8.43 18.79 5.36
C ARG A 79 -9.91 18.81 4.95
N CYS A 80 -10.19 18.35 3.73
CA CYS A 80 -11.54 18.26 3.21
C CYS A 80 -12.38 17.34 4.11
N GLY A 81 -13.51 17.83 4.66
CA GLY A 81 -14.32 17.09 5.64
C GLY A 81 -14.93 15.77 5.12
N PHE A 82 -15.01 15.60 3.80
CA PHE A 82 -15.51 14.38 3.16
C PHE A 82 -14.42 13.33 2.87
N CYS A 83 -13.14 13.68 3.00
CA CYS A 83 -12.04 12.86 2.49
C CYS A 83 -11.40 12.02 3.59
N TYR A 84 -11.18 10.73 3.32
CA TYR A 84 -10.48 9.83 4.24
C TYR A 84 -8.96 10.05 4.27
N ASN A 85 -8.39 10.58 3.18
CA ASN A 85 -6.95 10.63 2.96
C ASN A 85 -6.19 11.36 4.09
N PRO A 86 -6.67 12.50 4.63
CA PRO A 86 -6.00 13.20 5.73
C PRO A 86 -6.00 12.39 7.04
N VAL A 87 -6.98 11.50 7.24
CA VAL A 87 -7.05 10.61 8.42
C VAL A 87 -5.97 9.54 8.32
N VAL A 88 -5.87 8.89 7.15
CA VAL A 88 -4.92 7.80 6.90
C VAL A 88 -3.49 8.28 6.91
N TRP A 89 -3.23 9.35 6.15
CA TRP A 89 -1.89 9.89 5.94
C TRP A 89 -1.55 10.99 6.94
N LYS A 90 -2.40 11.21 7.95
CA LYS A 90 -2.20 12.17 9.06
C LYS A 90 -1.89 13.58 8.56
N GLY A 91 -2.53 13.99 7.46
CA GLY A 91 -2.32 15.30 6.82
C GLY A 91 -0.91 15.51 6.27
N ARG A 92 -0.16 14.44 5.99
CA ARG A 92 1.19 14.50 5.41
C ARG A 92 1.14 14.12 3.95
N TRP A 93 2.09 14.65 3.19
CA TRP A 93 2.33 14.30 1.80
C TRP A 93 3.79 13.91 1.63
N LYS A 94 4.03 12.87 0.84
CA LYS A 94 5.36 12.38 0.45
C LYS A 94 5.35 11.96 -1.00
N ALA A 95 6.43 12.23 -1.71
CA ALA A 95 6.51 11.97 -3.14
C ALA A 95 7.84 11.34 -3.51
N HIS A 96 7.81 10.65 -4.63
CA HIS A 96 9.03 10.27 -5.33
C HIS A 96 9.78 11.51 -5.82
N SER A 97 11.10 11.38 -5.98
CA SER A 97 11.86 12.37 -6.74
C SER A 97 11.42 12.39 -8.21
N VAL A 98 11.65 13.51 -8.89
CA VAL A 98 11.37 13.63 -10.33
C VAL A 98 12.12 12.56 -11.13
N ASP A 99 13.39 12.32 -10.80
CA ASP A 99 14.21 11.32 -11.48
C ASP A 99 13.63 9.92 -11.32
N LYS A 100 13.15 9.57 -10.11
CA LYS A 100 12.50 8.28 -9.87
C LYS A 100 11.17 8.15 -10.62
N VAL A 101 10.37 9.22 -10.70
CA VAL A 101 9.14 9.19 -11.52
C VAL A 101 9.48 8.99 -13.00
N LEU A 102 10.49 9.68 -13.53
CA LEU A 102 10.94 9.51 -14.92
C LEU A 102 11.48 8.11 -15.19
N GLU A 103 12.17 7.51 -14.23
CA GLU A 103 12.60 6.10 -14.27
C GLU A 103 11.37 5.18 -14.39
N ILE A 104 10.39 5.29 -13.48
CA ILE A 104 9.19 4.42 -13.50
C ILE A 104 8.45 4.54 -14.82
N VAL A 105 8.25 5.75 -15.33
CA VAL A 105 7.52 5.97 -16.59
C VAL A 105 8.24 5.32 -17.78
N ARG A 106 9.58 5.29 -17.77
CA ARG A 106 10.37 4.65 -18.82
C ARG A 106 10.41 3.13 -18.71
N THR A 107 10.37 2.61 -17.48
CA THR A 107 10.40 1.16 -17.21
C THR A 107 9.02 0.57 -16.97
N TYR A 108 7.96 1.34 -17.27
CA TYR A 108 6.60 0.93 -16.99
C TYR A 108 6.23 -0.30 -17.85
N PRO A 109 5.70 -1.36 -17.23
CA PRO A 109 5.38 -2.62 -17.92
C PRO A 109 4.11 -2.59 -18.77
#